data_AF-A0A7W5DWQ1-F1
#
_entry.id   AF-A0A7W5DWQ1-F1
#
_cell.length_a   1.000
_cell.length_b   1.000
_cell.length_c   1.000
_cell.angle_alpha   90.00
_cell.angle_beta   90.00
_cell.angle_gamma   90.00
#
_symmetry.space_group_name_H-M   'P 1'
#
loop_
_entity.id
_entity.type
_entity.pdbx_description
1 polymer ?
#
loop_
_entity_poly.entity_id
_entity_poly.type
_entity_poly.pdbx_seq_one_letter_code
_entity_poly.pdbx_strand_id
1 'polypeptide(L)'
;MTDSTEPIRRRALRFARTLEFDNPVILDVRDADKTVVLERGSGDISQYRTVRIELQLSTDLRQSTIEHAGPNDADELKRVLEARWIYDITCSATDIILVDIPSFID
;
A
#
# COMPACT_ATOMS: atom_id res chain seq x y z
N MET A 1 17.02 -18.18 12.09
CA MET A 1 15.57 -18.37 11.93
C MET A 1 15.16 -17.54 10.72
N THR A 2 14.74 -18.18 9.63
CA THR A 2 14.22 -17.50 8.44
C THR A 2 12.90 -16.83 8.81
N ASP A 3 12.78 -15.51 8.60
CA ASP A 3 11.52 -14.80 8.78
C ASP A 3 10.48 -15.39 7.83
N SER A 4 9.50 -16.10 8.38
CA SER A 4 8.45 -16.76 7.62
C SER A 4 7.55 -15.78 6.87
N THR A 5 7.61 -14.49 7.19
CA THR A 5 6.85 -13.43 6.52
C THR A 5 7.57 -12.83 5.32
N GLU A 6 8.85 -13.13 5.11
CA GLU A 6 9.67 -12.54 4.04
C GLU A 6 9.08 -12.73 2.61
N PRO A 7 8.51 -13.90 2.24
CA PRO A 7 7.83 -14.03 0.95
C PRO A 7 6.61 -13.12 0.80
N ILE A 8 5.87 -12.91 1.88
CA ILE A 8 4.66 -12.05 1.92
C ILE A 8 5.08 -10.58 1.81
N ARG A 9 6.08 -10.15 2.57
CA ARG A 9 6.65 -8.79 2.50
C ARG A 9 7.07 -8.46 1.07
N ARG A 10 7.80 -9.37 0.41
CA ARG A 10 8.21 -9.21 -1.00
C ARG A 10 7.02 -9.15 -1.96
N ARG A 11 5.97 -9.95 -1.73
CA ARG A 11 4.74 -9.90 -2.54
C ARG A 11 4.06 -8.55 -2.43
N ALA A 12 3.85 -8.05 -1.21
CA ALA A 12 3.22 -6.76 -0.96
C ALA A 12 4.02 -5.60 -1.58
N LEU A 13 5.34 -5.59 -1.41
CA LEU A 13 6.21 -4.58 -2.03
C LEU A 13 6.17 -4.61 -3.57
N ARG A 14 6.15 -5.81 -4.17
CA ARG A 14 6.05 -5.95 -5.62
C ARG A 14 4.73 -5.37 -6.14
N PHE A 15 3.64 -5.56 -5.41
CA PHE A 15 2.35 -4.98 -5.75
C PHE A 15 2.32 -3.47 -5.52
N ALA A 16 2.85 -2.97 -4.40
CA ALA A 16 2.93 -1.53 -4.15
C ALA A 16 3.63 -0.77 -5.28
N ARG A 17 4.68 -1.37 -5.87
CA ARG A 17 5.39 -0.79 -7.04
C ARG A 17 4.53 -0.68 -8.31
N THR A 18 3.40 -1.37 -8.41
CA THR A 18 2.48 -1.22 -9.54
C THR A 18 1.50 -0.06 -9.36
N LEU A 19 1.50 0.60 -8.20
CA LEU A 19 0.54 1.66 -7.86
C LEU A 19 1.06 3.08 -8.17
N GLU A 20 2.16 3.23 -8.91
CA GLU A 20 2.78 4.53 -9.27
C GLU A 20 3.28 5.38 -8.07
N PHE A 21 3.44 4.74 -6.91
CA PHE A 21 4.07 5.34 -5.72
C PHE A 21 5.57 4.99 -5.65
N ASP A 22 6.36 5.94 -5.16
CA ASP A 22 7.77 5.78 -4.86
C ASP A 22 8.00 5.25 -3.45
N ASN A 23 9.13 4.56 -3.28
CA ASN A 23 9.73 4.16 -1.99
C ASN A 23 8.74 3.53 -0.99
N PRO A 24 8.11 2.38 -1.32
CA PRO A 24 7.21 1.70 -0.38
C PRO A 24 7.96 1.26 0.89
N VAL A 25 7.45 1.66 2.05
CA VAL A 25 7.98 1.28 3.36
C VAL A 25 6.98 0.39 4.08
N ILE A 26 7.40 -0.83 4.46
CA ILE A 26 6.57 -1.69 5.31
C ILE A 26 6.62 -1.14 6.73
N LEU A 27 5.45 -0.79 7.27
CA LEU A 27 5.29 -0.32 8.64
C LEU A 27 5.01 -1.48 9.61
N ASP A 28 4.18 -2.43 9.18
CA ASP A 28 3.73 -3.54 10.01
C ASP A 28 3.33 -4.76 9.17
N VAL A 29 3.40 -5.96 9.77
CA VAL A 29 2.90 -7.21 9.20
C VAL A 29 2.14 -7.95 10.29
N ARG A 30 0.84 -8.17 10.06
CA ARG A 30 -0.07 -8.79 11.03
C ARG A 30 -0.90 -9.89 10.41
N ASP A 31 -1.52 -10.71 11.25
CA ASP A 31 -2.46 -11.73 10.80
C ASP A 31 -3.61 -11.07 10.03
N ALA A 32 -3.97 -11.68 8.91
CA ALA A 32 -5.07 -11.21 8.08
C ALA A 32 -6.42 -11.46 8.76
N ASP A 33 -7.41 -10.61 8.48
CA ASP A 33 -8.79 -10.86 8.89
C ASP A 33 -9.28 -12.16 8.25
N LYS A 34 -9.63 -13.14 9.09
CA LYS A 34 -10.06 -14.46 8.65
C LYS A 34 -11.29 -14.42 7.76
N THR A 35 -12.20 -13.48 7.99
CA THR A 35 -13.43 -13.31 7.21
C THR A 35 -13.09 -12.89 5.78
N VAL A 36 -12.22 -11.89 5.63
CA VAL A 36 -11.75 -11.43 4.31
C VAL A 36 -11.05 -12.55 3.55
N VAL A 37 -10.20 -13.33 4.23
CA VAL A 37 -9.46 -14.44 3.61
C VAL A 37 -10.40 -15.59 3.25
N LEU A 38 -11.42 -15.89 4.06
CA LEU A 38 -12.41 -16.91 3.75
C LEU A 38 -13.25 -16.55 2.51
N GLU A 39 -13.57 -15.27 2.35
CA GLU A 39 -14.40 -14.80 1.23
C GLU A 39 -13.62 -14.68 -0.09
N ARG A 40 -12.33 -14.34 -0.01
CA ARG A 40 -11.54 -13.91 -1.19
C ARG A 40 -10.25 -14.68 -1.41
N GLY A 41 -9.81 -15.43 -0.41
CA GLY A 41 -8.56 -16.18 -0.41
C GLY A 41 -8.66 -17.54 -1.09
N SER A 42 -7.50 -18.06 -1.47
CA SER A 42 -7.32 -19.40 -1.99
C SER A 42 -6.39 -20.19 -1.08
N GLY A 43 -6.80 -21.42 -0.74
CA GLY A 43 -5.97 -22.34 0.04
C GLY A 43 -6.05 -22.11 1.56
N ASP A 44 -4.89 -22.20 2.23
CA ASP A 44 -4.81 -22.17 3.69
C ASP A 44 -4.79 -20.72 4.22
N ILE A 45 -5.82 -20.39 5.00
CA ILE A 45 -6.03 -19.07 5.62
C ILE A 45 -4.82 -18.64 6.44
N SER A 46 -4.13 -19.59 7.08
CA SER A 46 -2.99 -19.31 7.94
C SER A 46 -1.77 -18.72 7.19
N GLN A 47 -1.78 -18.76 5.86
CA GLN A 47 -0.71 -18.25 5.00
C GLN A 47 -0.88 -16.76 4.64
N TYR A 48 -2.04 -16.17 4.93
CA TYR A 48 -2.33 -14.78 4.61
C TYR A 48 -1.91 -13.85 5.75
N ARG A 49 -1.34 -12.70 5.38
CA ARG A 49 -1.02 -11.60 6.28
C ARG A 49 -1.50 -10.30 5.68
N THR A 50 -1.81 -9.33 6.54
CA THR A 50 -2.01 -7.95 6.15
C THR A 50 -0.70 -7.21 6.36
N VAL A 51 -0.15 -6.67 5.28
CA VAL A 51 1.05 -5.86 5.27
C VAL A 51 0.62 -4.40 5.18
N ARG A 52 0.94 -3.62 6.21
CA ARG A 52 0.72 -2.18 6.22
C ARG A 52 1.91 -1.50 5.57
N ILE A 53 1.67 -0.75 4.49
CA ILE A 53 2.70 -0.08 3.70
C ILE A 53 2.41 1.41 3.63
N GLU A 54 3.42 2.20 3.94
CA GLU A 54 3.46 3.63 3.63
C GLU A 54 3.96 3.83 2.21
N LEU A 55 3.21 4.59 1.43
CA LEU A 55 3.50 4.96 0.05
C LEU A 55 3.56 6.49 -0.09
N GLN A 56 4.42 6.97 -0.96
CA GLN A 56 4.50 8.38 -1.34
C GLN A 56 4.36 8.51 -2.85
N LEU A 57 3.56 9.48 -3.32
CA LEU A 57 3.40 9.68 -4.76
C LEU A 57 4.76 9.96 -5.40
N SER A 58 4.95 9.43 -6.60
CA SER A 58 6.22 9.61 -7.28
C SER A 58 6.54 11.07 -7.52
N THR A 59 7.82 11.42 -7.49
CA THR A 59 8.24 12.83 -7.67
C THR A 59 7.75 13.41 -8.99
N ASP A 60 7.78 12.60 -10.05
CA ASP A 60 7.33 12.97 -11.38
C ASP A 60 5.82 13.22 -11.42
N LEU A 61 5.02 12.34 -10.80
CA LEU A 61 3.57 12.51 -10.73
C LEU A 61 3.19 13.75 -9.91
N ARG A 62 3.86 14.00 -8.79
CA ARG A 62 3.64 15.21 -7.98
C ARG A 62 3.92 16.49 -8.76
N GLN A 63 5.05 16.54 -9.48
CA GLN A 63 5.41 17.71 -10.30
C GLN A 63 4.39 17.93 -11.42
N SER A 64 4.05 16.87 -12.15
CA SER A 64 3.06 16.95 -13.21
C SER A 64 1.70 17.44 -12.69
N THR A 65 1.24 16.98 -11.53
CA THR A 65 -0.06 17.39 -11.00
C THR A 65 -0.06 18.85 -10.52
N ILE A 66 1.03 19.35 -9.93
CA ILE A 66 1.17 20.75 -9.50
C ILE A 66 1.21 21.71 -10.71
N GLU A 67 1.94 21.35 -11.77
CA GLU A 67 2.09 22.20 -12.96
C GLU A 67 0.77 22.46 -13.70
N HIS A 68 -0.20 21.54 -13.57
CA HIS A 68 -1.52 21.66 -14.18
C HIS A 68 -2.57 22.27 -13.23
N ALA A 69 -2.19 22.60 -11.99
CA ALA A 69 -3.10 23.14 -10.99
C ALA A 69 -3.28 24.65 -11.15
N GLY A 70 -4.53 25.12 -10.93
CA GLY A 70 -4.81 26.54 -10.86
C GLY A 70 -4.16 27.20 -9.64
N PRO A 71 -3.87 28.52 -9.69
CA PRO A 71 -3.15 29.22 -8.62
C PRO A 71 -3.86 29.25 -7.26
N ASN A 72 -5.16 28.98 -7.21
CA ASN A 72 -5.92 28.95 -5.95
C ASN A 72 -5.92 27.58 -5.26
N ASP A 73 -5.57 26.50 -5.97
CA ASP A 73 -5.61 25.13 -5.44
C ASP A 73 -4.21 24.56 -5.17
N ALA A 74 -3.16 25.25 -5.63
CA ALA A 74 -1.79 24.73 -5.62
C ALA A 74 -1.26 24.36 -4.23
N ASP A 75 -1.59 25.15 -3.19
CA ASP A 75 -1.12 24.89 -1.83
C ASP A 75 -1.81 23.70 -1.17
N GLU A 76 -3.12 23.54 -1.37
CA GLU A 76 -3.89 22.40 -0.86
C GLU A 76 -3.50 21.11 -1.61
N LEU A 77 -3.38 21.20 -2.93
CA LEU A 77 -2.92 20.11 -3.78
C LEU A 77 -1.51 19.65 -3.39
N LYS A 78 -0.60 20.59 -3.11
CA LYS A 78 0.76 20.28 -2.67
C LYS A 78 0.77 19.50 -1.37
N ARG A 79 -0.09 19.85 -0.39
CA ARG A 79 -0.22 19.09 0.86
C ARG A 79 -0.67 17.65 0.60
N VAL A 80 -1.71 17.47 -0.20
CA VAL A 80 -2.23 16.12 -0.55
C VAL A 80 -1.18 15.30 -1.30
N LEU A 81 -0.43 15.95 -2.19
CA LEU A 81 0.61 15.30 -2.99
C LEU A 81 1.86 14.96 -2.18
N GLU A 82 2.19 15.75 -1.17
CA GLU A 82 3.31 15.49 -0.25
C GLU A 82 2.95 14.52 0.87
N ALA A 83 1.65 14.28 1.10
CA ALA A 83 1.15 13.37 2.11
C ALA A 83 1.66 11.94 1.91
N ARG A 84 1.76 11.23 3.03
CA ARG A 84 2.08 9.80 3.08
C ARG A 84 0.79 9.02 3.14
N TRP A 85 0.67 8.03 2.27
CA TRP A 85 -0.53 7.24 2.11
C TRP A 85 -0.31 5.86 2.73
N ILE A 86 -1.19 5.43 3.63
CA ILE A 86 -1.09 4.11 4.26
C ILE A 86 -2.07 3.15 3.60
N TYR A 87 -1.52 2.07 3.03
CA TYR A 87 -2.28 0.98 2.44
C TYR A 87 -2.15 -0.27 3.29
N ASP A 88 -3.26 -0.97 3.50
CA ASP A 88 -3.27 -2.31 4.07
C ASP A 88 -3.46 -3.32 2.92
N ILE A 89 -2.42 -4.11 2.64
CA ILE A 89 -2.41 -5.13 1.58
C ILE A 89 -2.50 -6.51 2.21
N THR A 90 -3.61 -7.20 2.01
CA THR A 90 -3.78 -8.59 2.46
C THR A 90 -3.35 -9.55 1.36
N CYS A 91 -2.31 -10.33 1.64
CA CYS A 91 -1.69 -11.22 0.68
C CYS A 91 -1.08 -12.47 1.32
N SER A 92 -0.86 -13.50 0.49
CA SER A 92 -0.01 -14.64 0.78
C SER A 92 1.32 -14.50 0.01
N ALA A 93 2.13 -15.55 -0.03
CA ALA A 93 3.33 -15.56 -0.88
C ALA A 93 2.98 -15.50 -2.38
N THR A 94 1.78 -15.97 -2.77
CA THR A 94 1.34 -16.12 -4.17
C THR A 94 0.26 -15.14 -4.57
N ASP A 95 -0.65 -14.81 -3.66
CA ASP A 95 -1.92 -14.15 -3.98
C ASP A 95 -2.10 -12.83 -3.24
N ILE A 96 -2.88 -11.93 -3.84
CA ILE A 96 -3.29 -10.64 -3.24
C ILE A 96 -4.80 -10.58 -3.33
N ILE A 97 -5.46 -10.32 -2.20
CA ILE A 97 -6.91 -10.53 -2.09
C ILE A 97 -7.67 -9.31 -1.58
N LEU A 98 -6.96 -8.37 -0.96
CA LEU A 98 -7.52 -7.09 -0.54
C LEU A 98 -6.42 -6.02 -0.56
N VAL A 99 -6.80 -4.85 -1.03
CA VAL A 99 -6.04 -3.61 -0.92
C VAL A 99 -7.03 -2.60 -0.36
N ASP A 100 -6.88 -2.25 0.90
CA ASP A 100 -7.71 -1.20 1.49
C ASP A 100 -7.10 0.16 1.15
N ILE A 101 -7.93 1.06 0.60
CA ILE A 101 -7.50 2.36 0.09
C ILE A 101 -7.37 3.33 1.28
N PRO A 102 -6.40 4.27 1.27
CA PRO A 102 -5.87 4.84 2.49
C PRO A 102 -6.84 5.70 3.26
N SER A 103 -6.68 5.66 4.57
CA SER A 103 -7.05 6.76 5.45
C SER A 103 -5.96 7.84 5.32
N PHE A 104 -6.35 9.09 5.06
CA PHE A 104 -5.43 10.22 5.19
C PHE A 104 -4.97 10.33 6.66
N ILE A 105 -3.67 10.49 6.88
CA ILE A 105 -3.16 10.98 8.16
C ILE A 105 -2.72 12.42 7.90
N ASP A 106 -3.45 13.34 8.52
CA ASP A 106 -3.21 14.79 8.55
C ASP A 106 -1.94 15.13 9.37
#